data_AF-A0A9D0LKZ8-F1
#
_entry.id   AF-A0A9D0LKZ8-F1
#
_cell.length_a   1.000
_cell.length_b   1.000
_cell.length_c   1.000
_cell.angle_alpha   90.00
_cell.angle_beta   90.00
_cell.angle_gamma   90.00
#
_symmetry.space_group_name_H-M   'P 1'
#
loop_
_entity.id
_entity.type
_entity.pdbx_description
1 polymer ?
#
loop_
_entity_poly.entity_id
_entity_poly.type
_entity_poly.pdbx_seq_one_letter_code
_entity_poly.pdbx_strand_id
1 'polypeptide(L)'
;REMTGTEIKAILEDVCDNLFNADPYYQQGGDMVRVGGLDYTCEPGQSFGKRISNMTLDDGTKVEADKKYMVAGWATVGSKSPGKPIWDVVAEYLRDQKRIKIRKLNTPKLIGVKGNPGIADYPNM
;
A
#
# COMPACT_ATOMS: atom_id res chain seq x y z
N ARG A 1 -5.43 9.45 10.34
CA ARG A 1 -6.45 10.41 9.86
C ARG A 1 -7.57 9.65 9.17
N GLU A 2 -8.77 10.20 9.12
CA GLU A 2 -9.84 9.63 8.30
C GLU A 2 -9.54 9.84 6.81
N MET A 3 -9.82 8.83 6.00
CA MET A 3 -9.82 8.90 4.54
C MET A 3 -11.01 8.12 4.00
N THR A 4 -11.63 8.60 2.94
CA THR A 4 -12.61 7.87 2.15
C THR A 4 -11.95 6.73 1.38
N GLY A 5 -12.72 5.70 1.00
CA GLY A 5 -12.23 4.63 0.12
C GLY A 5 -11.69 5.17 -1.21
N THR A 6 -12.33 6.22 -1.75
CA THR A 6 -11.87 6.94 -2.94
C THR A 6 -10.50 7.58 -2.75
N GLU A 7 -10.27 8.27 -1.64
CA GLU A 7 -8.97 8.90 -1.34
C GLU A 7 -7.86 7.84 -1.17
N ILE A 8 -8.16 6.71 -0.52
CA ILE A 8 -7.21 5.60 -0.39
C ILE A 8 -6.83 5.07 -1.78
N LYS A 9 -7.82 4.84 -2.65
CA LYS A 9 -7.56 4.40 -4.03
C LYS A 9 -6.71 5.43 -4.78
N ALA A 10 -7.06 6.71 -4.69
CA ALA A 10 -6.35 7.78 -5.38
C ALA A 10 -4.87 7.82 -4.99
N ILE A 11 -4.55 7.69 -3.69
CA ILE A 11 -3.15 7.64 -3.24
C ILE A 11 -2.40 6.45 -3.83
N LEU A 12 -3.03 5.25 -3.88
CA LEU A 12 -2.39 4.08 -4.48
C LEU A 12 -2.18 4.24 -5.99
N GLU A 13 -3.14 4.85 -6.69
CA GLU A 13 -3.05 5.17 -8.11
C GLU A 13 -1.95 6.21 -8.38
N ASP A 14 -1.83 7.25 -7.56
CA ASP A 14 -0.81 8.28 -7.70
C ASP A 14 0.61 7.71 -7.50
N VAL A 15 0.79 6.82 -6.51
CA VAL A 15 2.07 6.11 -6.34
C VAL A 15 2.35 5.20 -7.54
N CYS A 16 1.33 4.48 -8.03
CA CYS A 16 1.47 3.69 -9.24
C CYS A 16 1.80 4.54 -10.48
N ASP A 17 1.25 5.74 -10.58
CA ASP A 17 1.54 6.63 -11.71
C ASP A 17 2.96 7.16 -11.68
N ASN A 18 3.48 7.44 -10.48
CA ASN A 18 4.88 7.78 -10.31
C ASN A 18 5.79 6.63 -10.79
N LEU A 19 5.48 5.39 -10.43
CA LEU A 19 6.37 4.25 -10.68
C LEU A 19 6.22 3.66 -12.07
N PHE A 20 5.01 3.65 -12.61
CA PHE A 20 4.64 2.97 -13.84
C PHE A 20 4.17 3.95 -14.92
N ASN A 21 4.59 5.21 -14.82
CA ASN A 21 4.38 6.16 -15.91
C ASN A 21 5.04 5.60 -17.18
N ALA A 22 4.35 5.70 -18.31
CA ALA A 22 4.91 5.26 -19.59
C ALA A 22 6.10 6.14 -20.02
N ASP A 23 6.09 7.42 -19.61
CA ASP A 23 7.20 8.33 -19.83
C ASP A 23 8.16 8.29 -18.62
N PRO A 24 9.41 7.81 -18.81
CA PRO A 24 10.38 7.67 -17.73
C PRO A 24 10.80 9.01 -17.11
N TYR A 25 10.61 10.16 -17.78
CA TYR A 25 10.91 11.47 -17.18
C TYR A 25 9.99 11.81 -16.01
N TYR A 26 8.80 11.20 -15.94
CA TYR A 26 7.87 11.35 -14.82
C TYR A 26 8.11 10.34 -13.70
N GLN A 27 8.97 9.35 -13.92
CA GLN A 27 9.31 8.37 -12.89
C GLN A 27 10.32 8.97 -11.92
N GLN A 28 9.92 9.12 -10.65
CA GLN A 28 10.76 9.72 -9.61
C GLN A 28 11.54 8.66 -8.81
N GLY A 29 11.36 7.38 -9.15
CA GLY A 29 11.95 6.24 -8.47
C GLY A 29 11.21 5.86 -7.17
N GLY A 30 11.84 5.00 -6.38
CA GLY A 30 11.24 4.44 -5.16
C GLY A 30 10.46 3.15 -5.43
N ASP A 31 9.57 2.82 -4.49
CA ASP A 31 8.79 1.58 -4.47
C ASP A 31 7.31 1.89 -4.20
N MET A 32 6.45 0.91 -4.49
CA MET A 32 5.07 0.92 -4.00
C MET A 32 5.01 1.01 -2.47
N VAL A 33 3.98 1.71 -1.98
CA VAL A 33 3.67 1.75 -0.55
C VAL A 33 3.23 0.37 -0.05
N ARG A 34 3.78 -0.03 1.10
CA ARG A 34 3.39 -1.25 1.79
C ARG A 34 2.22 -0.92 2.72
N VAL A 35 1.17 -1.74 2.67
CA VAL A 35 -0.05 -1.55 3.45
C VAL A 35 -0.25 -2.73 4.41
N GLY A 36 -0.99 -2.49 5.47
CA GLY A 36 -1.49 -3.52 6.38
C GLY A 36 -2.98 -3.31 6.60
N GLY A 37 -3.75 -4.40 6.69
CA GLY A 37 -5.21 -4.31 6.85
C GLY A 37 -5.99 -4.07 5.55
N LEU A 38 -5.31 -4.05 4.40
CA LEU A 38 -5.88 -3.80 3.08
C LEU A 38 -5.28 -4.78 2.07
N ASP A 39 -6.15 -5.51 1.37
CA ASP A 39 -5.81 -6.27 0.16
C ASP A 39 -6.31 -5.52 -1.07
N TYR A 40 -5.58 -5.64 -2.17
CA TYR A 40 -5.96 -5.04 -3.45
C TYR A 40 -5.31 -5.76 -4.62
N THR A 41 -5.84 -5.51 -5.81
CA THR A 41 -5.25 -5.92 -7.09
C THR A 41 -4.55 -4.73 -7.73
N CYS A 42 -3.34 -4.95 -8.24
CA CYS A 42 -2.56 -3.97 -9.00
C CYS A 42 -2.25 -4.50 -10.39
N GLU A 43 -2.56 -3.72 -11.42
CA GLU A 43 -2.22 -3.98 -12.82
C GLU A 43 -1.34 -2.84 -13.35
N PRO A 44 -0.01 -2.93 -13.18
CA PRO A 44 0.91 -1.81 -13.46
C PRO A 44 0.84 -1.24 -14.88
N GLY A 45 0.56 -2.11 -15.86
CA GLY A 45 0.49 -1.74 -17.28
C GLY A 45 -0.78 -1.00 -17.71
N GLN A 46 -1.76 -0.82 -16.82
CA GLN A 46 -2.95 -0.03 -17.12
C GLN A 46 -2.67 1.47 -17.11
N SER A 47 -3.57 2.24 -17.71
CA SER A 47 -3.56 3.70 -17.61
C SER A 47 -3.86 4.18 -16.18
N PHE A 48 -3.44 5.39 -15.86
CA PHE A 48 -3.78 6.07 -14.60
C PHE A 48 -5.25 5.93 -14.21
N GLY A 49 -5.53 5.65 -12.93
CA GLY A 49 -6.87 5.51 -12.36
C GLY A 49 -7.50 4.12 -12.55
N LYS A 50 -6.84 3.24 -13.31
CA LYS A 50 -7.30 1.87 -13.60
C LYS A 50 -6.32 0.79 -13.13
N ARG A 51 -5.22 1.16 -12.47
CA ARG A 51 -4.22 0.19 -12.01
C ARG A 51 -4.67 -0.52 -10.73
N ILE A 52 -5.44 0.14 -9.87
CA ILE A 52 -5.87 -0.36 -8.56
C ILE A 52 -7.34 -0.80 -8.59
N SER A 53 -7.59 -2.03 -8.16
CA SER A 53 -8.95 -2.60 -8.09
C SER A 53 -9.11 -3.59 -6.93
N ASN A 54 -10.34 -4.06 -6.69
CA ASN A 54 -10.67 -5.09 -5.70
C ASN A 54 -10.12 -4.81 -4.29
N MET A 55 -10.23 -3.56 -3.83
CA MET A 55 -9.82 -3.18 -2.48
C MET A 55 -10.75 -3.81 -1.43
N THR A 56 -10.18 -4.58 -0.50
CA THR A 56 -10.89 -5.20 0.63
C THR A 56 -10.09 -5.04 1.92
N LEU A 57 -10.79 -4.99 3.05
CA LEU A 57 -10.17 -5.15 4.36
C LEU A 57 -9.72 -6.61 4.56
N ASP A 58 -8.94 -6.86 5.61
CA ASP A 58 -8.40 -8.18 5.92
C ASP A 58 -9.44 -9.28 6.12
N ASP A 59 -10.65 -8.90 6.54
CA ASP A 59 -11.79 -9.79 6.74
C ASP A 59 -12.58 -10.06 5.43
N GLY A 60 -12.13 -9.51 4.30
CA GLY A 60 -12.78 -9.62 3.00
C GLY A 60 -13.86 -8.57 2.73
N THR A 61 -14.14 -7.68 3.69
CA THR A 61 -15.11 -6.59 3.50
C THR A 61 -14.63 -5.66 2.39
N LYS A 62 -15.47 -5.40 1.39
CA LYS A 62 -15.14 -4.46 0.31
C LYS A 62 -14.95 -3.05 0.84
N VAL A 63 -13.94 -2.37 0.32
CA VAL A 63 -13.76 -0.95 0.58
C VAL A 63 -14.77 -0.17 -0.26
N GLU A 64 -15.75 0.42 0.42
CA GLU A 64 -16.74 1.33 -0.17
C GLU A 64 -16.14 2.72 -0.41
N ALA A 65 -16.47 3.33 -1.55
CA ALA A 65 -15.89 4.60 -2.02
C ALA A 65 -16.09 5.76 -1.03
N ASP A 66 -17.33 5.97 -0.57
CA ASP A 66 -17.71 7.12 0.25
C ASP A 66 -17.56 6.87 1.75
N LYS A 67 -17.28 5.62 2.14
CA LYS A 67 -17.07 5.25 3.54
C LYS A 67 -15.71 5.74 4.01
N LYS A 68 -15.66 6.22 5.25
CA LYS A 68 -14.43 6.66 5.90
C LYS A 68 -13.75 5.52 6.65
N TYR A 69 -12.43 5.47 6.53
CA TYR A 69 -11.55 4.52 7.19
C TYR A 69 -10.47 5.28 7.96
N MET A 70 -10.14 4.78 9.15
CA MET A 70 -9.03 5.31 9.92
C MET A 70 -7.71 4.79 9.37
N VAL A 71 -6.92 5.68 8.79
CA VAL A 71 -5.62 5.36 8.19
C VAL A 71 -4.50 5.91 9.06
N ALA A 72 -3.56 5.04 9.42
CA ALA A 72 -2.30 5.39 10.06
C ALA A 72 -1.14 5.20 9.08
N GLY A 73 -0.16 6.10 9.12
CA GLY A 73 1.04 6.05 8.30
C GLY A 73 2.14 6.89 8.94
N TRP A 74 3.37 6.66 8.52
CA TRP A 74 4.54 7.43 8.93
C TRP A 74 5.32 7.90 7.70
N ALA A 75 6.32 8.76 7.90
CA ALA A 75 7.11 9.36 6.81
C ALA A 75 6.26 10.14 5.78
N THR A 76 5.31 10.93 6.28
CA THR A 76 4.46 11.80 5.44
C THR A 76 5.30 12.82 4.69
N VAL A 77 5.20 12.85 3.36
CA VAL A 77 5.85 13.86 2.53
C VAL A 77 5.19 15.22 2.75
N GLY A 78 6.01 16.27 2.88
CA GLY A 78 5.52 17.65 2.97
C GLY A 78 4.80 18.02 4.27
N SER A 79 4.74 17.14 5.27
CA SER A 79 4.11 17.44 6.55
C SER A 79 4.71 16.65 7.71
N LYS A 80 4.73 17.25 8.91
CA LYS A 80 5.08 16.56 10.14
C LYS A 80 3.85 15.83 10.68
N SER A 81 3.92 14.49 10.73
CA SER A 81 2.86 13.68 11.35
C SER A 81 2.70 14.04 12.83
N PRO A 82 1.45 14.17 13.34
CA PRO A 82 1.21 14.32 14.77
C PRO A 82 1.48 13.01 15.52
N GLY A 83 1.80 13.09 16.81
CA GLY A 83 1.98 11.92 17.68
C GLY A 83 3.44 11.54 17.95
N LYS A 84 3.63 10.38 18.58
CA LYS A 84 4.96 9.84 18.91
C LYS A 84 5.71 9.45 17.62
N PRO A 85 7.05 9.55 17.61
CA PRO A 85 7.85 8.98 16.54
C PRO A 85 7.60 7.48 16.34
N ILE A 86 7.63 7.02 15.09
CA ILE A 86 7.30 5.63 14.76
C ILE A 86 8.23 4.62 15.45
N TRP A 87 9.51 4.96 15.64
CA TRP A 87 10.47 4.08 16.33
C TRP A 87 10.11 3.87 17.80
N ASP A 88 9.54 4.87 18.48
CA ASP A 88 9.10 4.73 19.86
C ASP A 88 7.87 3.82 19.93
N VAL A 89 6.91 4.00 19.01
CA VAL A 89 5.70 3.15 18.91
C VAL A 89 6.08 1.69 18.66
N VAL A 90 6.96 1.44 17.69
CA VAL A 90 7.42 0.09 17.35
C VAL A 90 8.22 -0.52 18.50
N ALA A 91 9.15 0.23 19.11
CA ALA A 91 9.96 -0.28 20.21
C ALA A 91 9.13 -0.59 21.46
N GLU A 92 8.12 0.23 21.77
CA GLU A 92 7.15 -0.03 22.84
C GLU A 92 6.38 -1.33 22.57
N TYR A 93 5.82 -1.48 21.37
CA TYR A 93 5.11 -2.69 20.95
C TYR A 93 5.99 -3.96 21.01
N LEU A 94 7.22 -3.91 20.49
CA LEU A 94 8.12 -5.07 20.48
C LEU A 94 8.53 -5.51 21.90
N ARG A 95 8.77 -4.56 22.81
CA ARG A 95 9.10 -4.87 24.22
C ARG A 95 7.93 -5.52 24.95
N ASP A 96 6.71 -5.06 24.69
CA ASP A 96 5.48 -5.63 25.26
C ASP A 96 5.24 -7.06 24.77
N GLN A 97 5.27 -7.27 23.44
CA GLN A 97 4.96 -8.56 22.85
C GLN A 97 6.05 -9.63 23.07
N LYS A 98 7.32 -9.22 23.21
CA LYS A 98 8.54 -10.06 23.40
C LYS A 98 8.86 -11.04 22.27
N ARG A 99 7.87 -11.72 21.69
CA ARG A 99 7.96 -12.56 20.49
C ARG A 99 6.87 -12.16 19.51
N ILE A 100 7.26 -11.86 18.29
CA ILE A 100 6.34 -11.49 17.22
C ILE A 100 6.02 -12.69 16.35
N LYS A 101 4.73 -12.89 16.06
CA LYS A 101 4.25 -13.80 15.03
C LYS A 101 3.48 -13.01 13.99
N ILE A 102 4.02 -12.94 12.78
CA ILE A 102 3.34 -12.33 11.64
C ILE A 102 2.28 -13.32 11.16
N ARG A 103 1.01 -12.93 11.22
CA ARG A 103 -0.13 -13.81 10.84
C ARG A 103 -0.52 -13.67 9.38
N LYS A 104 -0.40 -12.46 8.85
CA LYS A 104 -0.73 -12.11 7.46
C LYS A 104 0.24 -11.04 6.99
N LEU A 105 0.67 -11.18 5.75
CA LEU A 105 1.35 -10.13 5.00
C LEU A 105 0.41 -9.71 3.88
N ASN A 106 0.04 -8.44 3.82
CA ASN A 106 -0.76 -7.93 2.71
C ASN A 106 0.15 -7.66 1.51
N THR A 107 0.08 -8.53 0.52
CA THR A 107 0.75 -8.36 -0.77
C THR A 107 -0.30 -8.16 -1.86
N PRO A 108 -0.17 -7.15 -2.72
CA PRO A 108 -1.16 -6.96 -3.78
C PRO A 108 -1.14 -8.14 -4.74
N LYS A 109 -2.32 -8.52 -5.23
CA LYS A 109 -2.41 -9.41 -6.38
C LYS A 109 -1.96 -8.65 -7.62
N LEU A 110 -0.90 -9.11 -8.27
CA LEU A 110 -0.40 -8.48 -9.49
C LEU A 110 -1.01 -9.12 -10.75
N ILE A 111 -1.43 -8.28 -11.70
CA ILE A 111 -1.93 -8.70 -13.02
C ILE A 111 -0.97 -8.21 -14.11
N GLY A 112 -0.80 -9.02 -15.16
CA GLY A 112 -0.06 -8.61 -16.36
C GLY A 112 1.47 -8.60 -16.20
N VAL A 113 1.99 -9.12 -15.09
CA VAL A 113 3.44 -9.10 -14.79
C VAL A 113 4.12 -10.47 -14.97
N LYS A 114 3.38 -11.48 -15.44
CA LYS A 114 3.92 -12.84 -15.63
C LYS A 114 5.10 -12.81 -16.61
N GLY A 115 6.23 -13.41 -16.23
CA GLY A 115 7.43 -13.46 -17.05
C GLY A 115 8.30 -12.19 -17.01
N ASN A 116 7.95 -11.22 -16.15
CA ASN A 116 8.82 -10.08 -15.90
C ASN A 116 10.11 -10.57 -15.18
N PRO A 117 11.30 -10.40 -15.77
CA PRO A 117 12.56 -10.89 -15.19
C PRO A 117 12.95 -10.18 -13.88
N GLY A 118 12.32 -9.03 -13.58
CA GLY A 118 12.47 -8.32 -12.32
C GLY A 118 11.59 -8.84 -11.19
N ILE A 119 10.69 -9.79 -11.46
CA ILE A 119 9.95 -10.49 -10.39
C ILE A 119 10.84 -11.60 -9.85
N ALA A 120 11.33 -11.41 -8.63
CA ALA A 120 12.03 -12.45 -7.91
C ALA A 120 11.04 -13.53 -7.43
N ASP A 121 11.49 -14.79 -7.40
CA ASP A 121 10.73 -15.95 -6.94
C ASP A 121 10.49 -15.89 -5.42
N TYR A 122 9.61 -15.01 -4.97
CA TYR A 122 9.14 -14.99 -3.59
C TYR A 122 8.16 -16.15 -3.40
N PRO A 123 8.39 -17.10 -2.46
CA PRO A 123 7.64 -18.36 -2.37
C PRO A 123 6.12 -18.28 -2.10
N ASN A 124 5.51 -17.10 -2.09
CA ASN A 124 4.08 -16.91 -1.76
C ASN A 124 3.46 -15.69 -2.48
N MET A 125 3.97 -15.26 -3.65
CA MET A 125 3.26 -14.31 -4.52
C MET A 125 2.40 -15.04 -5.55
#